data_AF-A0A536J553-F1
#
_entry.id   AF-A0A536J553-F1
#
_cell.length_a   1.000
_cell.length_b   1.000
_cell.length_c   1.000
_cell.angle_alpha   90.00
_cell.angle_beta   90.00
_cell.angle_gamma   90.00
#
_symmetry.space_group_name_H-M   'P 1'
#
loop_
_entity.id
_entity.type
_entity.pdbx_description
1 polymer ?
#
loop_
_entity_poly.entity_id
_entity_poly.type
_entity_poly.pdbx_seq_one_letter_code
_entity_poly.pdbx_strand_id
1 'polypeptide(L)'
;MSNENFRRELNHTFDEMSGSPSPALRDRVRSSIAQAPEARGPFWIATVAACVIAVLVVGVLFVGNPLRRPTSNAGVGAPTASPGASPSASPGPSPSATPDAQLPAFTCVQQDFVFNATTAPTPTPPVAFVSSLRTGAHDTYDRVSVEFSNGMPHDVQISTRGDTTFTQSPSGMAATLKGRKGVLVVIHGSDLHSAYNGSLDIVTGYPILAEVKRLEDFEGVVQLGLGVNGSGCYRAFFLTNPDRLVIDVQGAG
;
A
#
# COMPACT_ATOMS: atom_id res chain seq x y z
N MET A 1 -33.44 58.78 -0.25
CA MET A 1 -33.79 57.74 -1.24
C MET A 1 -34.48 56.61 -0.50
N SER A 2 -35.68 56.18 -0.92
CA SER A 2 -36.43 55.13 -0.22
C SER A 2 -35.86 53.74 -0.47
N ASN A 3 -35.97 52.85 0.51
CA ASN A 3 -35.49 51.46 0.46
C ASN A 3 -36.05 50.66 -0.74
N GLU A 4 -37.22 51.03 -1.27
CA GLU A 4 -37.79 50.35 -2.44
C GLU A 4 -37.06 50.67 -3.75
N ASN A 5 -36.44 51.85 -3.87
CA ASN A 5 -35.70 52.22 -5.07
C ASN A 5 -34.36 51.48 -5.12
N PHE A 6 -33.69 51.36 -3.98
CA PHE A 6 -32.43 50.62 -3.87
C PHE A 6 -32.59 49.13 -4.18
N ARG A 7 -33.70 48.52 -3.73
CA ARG A 7 -34.01 47.11 -4.05
C ARG A 7 -34.29 46.88 -5.53
N ARG A 8 -34.94 47.84 -6.21
CA ARG A 8 -35.18 47.77 -7.65
C ARG A 8 -33.89 47.89 -8.46
N GLU A 9 -33.00 48.79 -8.05
CA GLU A 9 -31.69 48.99 -8.68
C GLU A 9 -30.79 47.75 -8.56
N LEU A 10 -30.80 47.09 -7.39
CA LEU A 10 -30.09 45.84 -7.17
C LEU A 10 -30.61 44.68 -8.02
N ASN A 11 -31.94 44.55 -8.15
CA ASN A 11 -32.49 43.50 -9.00
C ASN A 11 -32.17 43.74 -10.48
N HIS A 12 -32.20 45.00 -10.93
CA HIS A 12 -31.88 45.33 -12.33
C HIS A 12 -30.41 45.07 -12.66
N THR A 13 -29.49 45.43 -11.75
CA THR A 13 -28.06 45.15 -11.93
C THR A 13 -27.74 43.65 -11.88
N PHE A 14 -28.50 42.87 -11.11
CA PHE A 14 -28.32 41.41 -11.06
C PHE A 14 -28.78 40.72 -12.36
N ASP A 15 -29.91 41.16 -12.94
CA ASP A 15 -30.40 40.66 -14.24
C ASP A 15 -29.49 41.11 -15.41
N GLU A 16 -28.83 42.26 -15.30
CA GLU A 16 -27.89 42.75 -16.32
C GLU A 16 -26.53 41.99 -16.27
N MET A 17 -26.04 41.63 -15.08
CA MET A 17 -24.82 40.80 -14.95
C MET A 17 -25.06 39.32 -15.29
N SER A 18 -26.27 38.81 -15.06
CA SER A 18 -26.65 37.45 -15.42
C SER A 18 -27.10 37.39 -16.87
N GLY A 19 -26.14 37.49 -17.80
CA GLY A 19 -26.40 37.40 -19.23
C GLY A 19 -27.32 36.22 -19.61
N SER A 20 -28.13 36.41 -20.65
CA SER A 20 -29.15 35.43 -21.06
C SER A 20 -28.60 34.00 -21.21
N PRO A 21 -29.28 32.98 -20.66
CA PRO A 21 -28.77 31.61 -20.64
C PRO A 21 -28.60 31.07 -22.06
N SER A 22 -27.38 30.62 -22.38
CA SER A 22 -27.04 30.13 -23.71
C SER A 22 -27.91 28.92 -24.13
N PRO A 23 -28.52 28.94 -25.32
CA PRO A 23 -29.38 27.84 -25.79
C PRO A 23 -28.60 26.52 -26.01
N ALA A 24 -27.28 26.58 -26.17
CA ALA A 24 -26.40 25.43 -26.40
C ALA A 24 -26.36 24.42 -25.23
N LEU A 25 -26.68 24.84 -24.01
CA LEU A 25 -26.70 23.96 -22.82
C LEU A 25 -27.84 22.94 -22.89
N ARG A 26 -29.00 23.32 -23.46
CA ARG A 26 -30.15 22.43 -23.59
C ARG A 26 -29.89 21.32 -24.61
N ASP A 27 -29.19 21.64 -25.70
CA ASP A 27 -28.87 20.65 -26.73
C ASP A 27 -27.80 19.66 -26.25
N ARG A 28 -26.83 20.13 -25.44
CA ARG A 28 -25.80 19.25 -24.85
C ARG A 28 -26.39 18.23 -23.88
N VAL A 29 -27.36 18.62 -23.06
CA VAL A 29 -28.06 17.71 -22.13
C VAL A 29 -28.93 16.69 -22.89
N ARG A 30 -29.54 17.07 -24.01
CA ARG A 30 -30.29 16.10 -24.84
C ARG A 30 -29.37 15.09 -25.53
N SER A 31 -28.17 15.52 -25.95
CA SER A 31 -27.20 14.61 -26.57
C SER A 31 -26.67 13.54 -25.60
N SER A 32 -26.50 13.88 -24.31
CA SER A 32 -25.99 12.94 -23.30
C SER A 32 -27.02 11.89 -22.85
N ILE A 33 -28.32 12.12 -23.10
CA ILE A 33 -29.39 11.16 -22.78
C ILE A 33 -29.67 10.21 -23.96
N ALA A 34 -29.27 10.58 -25.19
CA ALA A 34 -29.51 9.79 -26.40
C ALA A 34 -28.47 8.68 -26.65
N GLN A 35 -27.36 8.65 -25.91
CA GLN A 35 -26.39 7.54 -25.97
C GLN A 35 -26.92 6.34 -25.19
N ALA A 36 -27.68 5.50 -25.90
CA ALA A 36 -28.05 4.16 -25.45
C ALA A 36 -26.79 3.34 -25.12
N PRO A 37 -26.80 2.51 -24.06
CA PRO A 37 -25.66 1.67 -23.71
C PRO A 37 -25.39 0.66 -24.83
N GLU A 38 -24.15 0.61 -25.30
CA GLU A 38 -23.70 -0.38 -26.27
C GLU A 38 -23.94 -1.81 -25.75
N ALA A 39 -24.50 -2.65 -26.61
CA ALA A 39 -24.77 -4.04 -26.33
C ALA A 39 -23.45 -4.80 -26.06
N ARG A 40 -23.28 -5.29 -24.83
CA ARG A 40 -22.17 -6.17 -24.43
C ARG A 40 -22.22 -7.48 -25.22
N GLY A 41 -21.22 -7.71 -26.07
CA GLY A 41 -20.98 -8.98 -26.75
C GLY A 41 -20.50 -10.09 -25.77
N PRO A 42 -20.72 -11.38 -26.11
CA PRO A 42 -20.53 -12.49 -25.17
C PRO A 42 -19.06 -12.91 -25.04
N PHE A 43 -18.38 -12.43 -23.99
CA PHE A 43 -17.05 -12.86 -23.56
C PHE A 43 -16.97 -14.33 -23.07
N TRP A 44 -18.10 -15.07 -23.08
CA TRP A 44 -18.18 -16.45 -22.60
C TRP A 44 -17.40 -17.47 -23.43
N ILE A 45 -17.11 -17.16 -24.69
CA ILE A 45 -16.40 -18.09 -25.59
C ILE A 45 -14.90 -18.17 -25.23
N ALA A 46 -14.33 -17.09 -24.71
CA ALA A 46 -12.91 -17.04 -24.30
C ALA A 46 -12.65 -17.84 -23.01
N THR A 47 -13.60 -17.87 -22.08
CA THR A 47 -13.48 -18.60 -20.81
C THR A 47 -13.49 -20.12 -20.98
N VAL A 48 -14.28 -20.64 -21.93
CA VAL A 48 -14.35 -22.09 -22.21
C VAL A 48 -13.04 -22.60 -22.82
N ALA A 49 -12.39 -21.83 -23.69
CA ALA A 49 -11.12 -22.21 -24.30
C ALA A 49 -9.96 -22.31 -23.28
N ALA A 50 -9.92 -21.41 -22.29
CA ALA A 50 -8.88 -21.42 -21.26
C ALA A 50 -8.97 -22.64 -20.31
N CYS A 51 -10.19 -23.08 -19.97
CA CYS A 51 -10.39 -24.24 -19.11
C CYS A 51 -9.91 -25.56 -19.75
N VAL A 52 -10.04 -25.72 -21.06
CA VAL A 52 -9.60 -26.93 -21.78
C VAL A 52 -8.06 -27.05 -21.77
N ILE A 53 -7.35 -25.93 -21.89
CA ILE A 53 -5.88 -25.91 -21.88
C ILE A 53 -5.32 -26.29 -20.49
N ALA A 54 -5.96 -25.83 -19.41
CA ALA A 54 -5.53 -26.13 -18.05
C ALA A 54 -5.63 -27.63 -17.70
N VAL A 55 -6.67 -28.33 -18.17
CA VAL A 55 -6.87 -29.77 -17.92
C VAL A 55 -5.80 -30.63 -18.62
N LEU A 56 -5.37 -30.24 -19.82
CA LEU A 56 -4.34 -30.97 -20.57
C LEU A 56 -2.95 -30.87 -19.93
N VAL A 57 -2.60 -29.73 -19.33
CA VAL A 57 -1.28 -29.54 -18.67
C VAL A 57 -1.16 -30.38 -17.39
N VAL A 58 -2.25 -30.51 -16.61
CA VAL A 58 -2.26 -31.34 -15.40
C VAL A 58 -2.17 -32.84 -15.75
N GLY A 59 -2.75 -33.27 -16.87
CA GLY A 59 -2.67 -34.66 -17.35
C GLY A 59 -1.26 -35.10 -17.73
N VAL A 60 -0.43 -34.21 -18.28
CA VAL A 60 0.95 -34.54 -18.71
C VAL A 60 1.91 -34.67 -17.53
N LEU A 61 1.69 -33.94 -16.43
CA LEU A 61 2.55 -33.99 -15.24
C LEU A 61 2.29 -35.21 -14.33
N PHE A 62 1.17 -35.92 -14.49
CA PHE A 62 0.83 -37.08 -13.66
C PHE A 62 1.36 -38.44 -14.22
N VAL A 63 1.86 -38.47 -15.46
CA VAL A 63 2.37 -39.69 -16.12
C VAL A 63 3.90 -39.84 -16.01
N GLY A 64 4.60 -38.81 -15.53
CA GLY A 64 6.08 -38.76 -15.46
C GLY A 64 6.73 -39.24 -14.15
N ASN A 65 6.10 -40.18 -13.41
CA ASN A 65 6.65 -40.70 -12.16
C ASN A 65 7.34 -42.07 -12.34
N PRO A 66 8.68 -42.15 -12.33
CA PRO A 66 9.36 -43.40 -12.04
C PRO A 66 9.99 -43.36 -10.63
N LEU A 67 9.21 -43.77 -9.63
CA LEU A 67 9.76 -44.35 -8.41
C LEU A 67 10.26 -45.78 -8.73
N ARG A 68 11.54 -46.07 -8.45
CA ARG A 68 12.06 -47.30 -7.79
C ARG A 68 13.53 -47.55 -8.15
N ARG A 69 14.39 -47.68 -7.11
CA ARG A 69 15.17 -48.89 -6.81
C ARG A 69 15.93 -48.74 -5.49
N PRO A 70 15.75 -49.65 -4.51
CA PRO A 70 16.72 -49.92 -3.46
C PRO A 70 17.63 -51.10 -3.86
N THR A 71 18.90 -51.09 -3.45
CA THR A 71 19.64 -52.30 -2.99
C THR A 71 21.00 -51.92 -2.45
N SER A 72 21.26 -52.43 -1.25
CA SER A 72 22.48 -52.50 -0.48
C SER A 72 23.67 -53.05 -1.26
N ASN A 73 24.89 -52.61 -0.92
CA ASN A 73 26.07 -53.46 -0.99
C ASN A 73 26.98 -53.19 0.22
N ALA A 74 27.25 -54.26 0.95
CA ALA A 74 28.19 -54.33 2.06
C ALA A 74 29.63 -54.32 1.52
N GLY A 75 30.53 -53.66 2.25
CA GLY A 75 31.98 -53.69 2.03
C GLY A 75 32.69 -53.45 3.36
N VAL A 76 33.36 -54.51 3.83
CA VAL A 76 34.09 -54.61 5.10
C VAL A 76 35.44 -53.90 5.00
N GLY A 77 35.85 -53.18 6.04
CA GLY A 77 37.22 -52.70 6.21
C GLY A 77 37.38 -51.65 7.32
N ALA A 78 37.81 -52.08 8.50
CA ALA A 78 38.33 -51.24 9.59
C ALA A 78 39.84 -51.55 9.77
N PRO A 79 40.61 -50.82 10.59
CA PRO A 79 40.65 -49.38 10.85
C PRO A 79 42.09 -48.81 10.62
N THR A 80 42.26 -47.48 10.64
CA THR A 80 43.56 -46.85 10.95
C THR A 80 43.30 -45.49 11.62
N ALA A 81 44.04 -45.20 12.68
CA ALA A 81 43.75 -44.18 13.68
C ALA A 81 44.50 -42.84 13.47
N SER A 82 43.84 -41.77 13.95
CA SER A 82 44.41 -40.56 14.62
C SER A 82 45.17 -39.50 13.79
N PRO A 83 45.32 -38.26 14.30
CA PRO A 83 44.31 -37.31 14.81
C PRO A 83 44.52 -35.88 14.24
N GLY A 84 43.57 -34.96 14.42
CA GLY A 84 43.79 -33.56 14.02
C GLY A 84 42.60 -32.65 14.29
N ALA A 85 42.41 -32.28 15.55
CA ALA A 85 41.48 -31.23 15.95
C ALA A 85 41.99 -29.86 15.48
N SER A 86 41.09 -29.05 14.91
CA SER A 86 41.26 -27.60 14.85
C SER A 86 39.86 -26.95 14.86
N PRO A 87 39.46 -26.26 15.94
CA PRO A 87 38.18 -25.57 15.98
C PRO A 87 38.29 -24.25 15.19
N SER A 88 37.51 -24.12 14.12
CA SER A 88 37.34 -22.84 13.45
C SER A 88 36.48 -21.93 14.32
N ALA A 89 37.03 -20.77 14.68
CA ALA A 89 36.48 -19.81 15.62
C ALA A 89 35.12 -19.26 15.17
N SER A 90 34.22 -19.17 16.16
CA SER A 90 32.99 -18.37 16.12
C SER A 90 33.32 -16.90 15.90
N PRO A 91 32.68 -16.18 14.95
CA PRO A 91 32.66 -14.73 15.01
C PRO A 91 31.79 -14.31 16.19
N GLY A 92 32.39 -13.60 17.15
CA GLY A 92 31.67 -13.00 18.27
C GLY A 92 30.71 -11.91 17.79
N PRO A 93 29.64 -11.61 18.56
CA PRO A 93 28.74 -10.51 18.23
C PRO A 93 29.51 -9.19 18.31
N SER A 94 29.69 -8.54 17.16
CA SER A 94 30.08 -7.13 17.12
C SER A 94 28.94 -6.34 17.78
N PRO A 95 29.21 -5.51 18.81
CA PRO A 95 28.18 -4.66 19.38
C PRO A 95 27.82 -3.60 18.33
N SER A 96 26.73 -3.82 17.59
CA SER A 96 26.03 -2.72 16.93
C SER A 96 25.58 -1.78 18.04
N ALA A 97 26.14 -0.58 18.06
CA ALA A 97 25.65 0.49 18.91
C ALA A 97 24.17 0.69 18.59
N THR A 98 23.30 0.40 19.55
CA THR A 98 21.86 0.68 19.49
C THR A 98 21.69 2.19 19.52
N PRO A 99 21.21 2.85 18.45
CA PRO A 99 20.43 4.04 18.67
C PRO A 99 19.05 3.50 19.08
N ASP A 100 18.85 3.25 20.37
CA ASP A 100 17.53 3.54 20.97
C ASP A 100 17.40 5.09 20.98
N ALA A 101 17.42 5.65 19.77
CA ALA A 101 16.98 7.00 19.51
C ALA A 101 15.49 6.98 19.85
N GLN A 102 15.16 7.66 20.94
CA GLN A 102 13.82 7.83 21.49
C GLN A 102 12.75 7.83 20.38
N LEU A 103 12.10 6.69 20.18
CA LEU A 103 11.07 6.55 19.15
C LEU A 103 9.92 7.54 19.47
N PRO A 104 9.25 8.08 18.45
CA PRO A 104 8.09 8.94 18.69
C PRO A 104 7.03 8.21 19.52
N ALA A 105 6.29 8.97 20.34
CA ALA A 105 5.16 8.42 21.08
C ALA A 105 4.03 8.02 20.12
N PHE A 106 3.22 7.05 20.53
CA PHE A 106 1.99 6.72 19.81
C PHE A 106 0.97 7.85 19.91
N THR A 107 0.27 8.10 18.81
CA THR A 107 -0.79 9.10 18.68
C THR A 107 -1.99 8.51 17.97
N CYS A 108 -3.18 9.02 18.28
CA CYS A 108 -4.45 8.53 17.74
C CYS A 108 -5.17 9.64 16.95
N VAL A 109 -4.42 10.65 16.48
CA VAL A 109 -4.93 11.77 15.70
C VAL A 109 -4.16 11.88 14.38
N GLN A 110 -4.69 12.68 13.46
CA GLN A 110 -3.98 12.99 12.24
C GLN A 110 -2.67 13.74 12.53
N GLN A 111 -1.59 13.35 11.86
CA GLN A 111 -0.31 14.05 11.88
C GLN A 111 0.28 14.11 10.47
N ASP A 112 1.06 15.15 10.23
CA ASP A 112 1.86 15.33 9.03
C ASP A 112 3.32 15.05 9.37
N PHE A 113 4.01 14.31 8.50
CA PHE A 113 5.38 13.88 8.65
C PHE A 113 6.18 14.39 7.45
N VAL A 114 7.17 15.22 7.73
CA VAL A 114 8.12 15.71 6.74
C VAL A 114 9.47 15.08 7.06
N PHE A 115 10.11 14.49 6.04
CA PHE A 115 11.47 14.03 6.19
C PHE A 115 12.42 15.23 6.28
N ASN A 116 13.03 15.41 7.44
CA ASN A 116 14.09 16.39 7.66
C ASN A 116 15.43 15.67 7.64
N ALA A 117 16.18 15.82 6.55
CA ALA A 117 17.51 15.25 6.42
C ALA A 117 18.43 15.84 7.51
N THR A 118 18.75 15.05 8.52
CA THR A 118 19.74 15.41 9.56
C THR A 118 21.17 15.18 9.10
N THR A 119 21.36 14.47 7.99
CA THR A 119 22.65 14.20 7.33
C THR A 119 22.54 14.44 5.82
N ALA A 120 23.53 15.11 5.25
CA ALA A 120 23.53 15.52 3.85
C ALA A 120 24.08 14.43 2.90
N PRO A 121 23.56 14.30 1.66
CA PRO A 121 22.19 14.52 1.22
C PRO A 121 21.49 13.17 1.00
N THR A 122 20.45 12.87 1.78
CA THR A 122 19.42 11.93 1.30
C THR A 122 18.59 12.69 0.27
N PRO A 123 18.53 12.26 -1.01
CA PRO A 123 17.78 12.98 -2.03
C PRO A 123 16.28 13.00 -1.70
N THR A 124 15.63 14.13 -1.93
CA THR A 124 14.15 14.23 -1.97
C THR A 124 13.76 14.44 -3.43
N PRO A 125 13.51 13.36 -4.19
CA PRO A 125 13.12 13.46 -5.58
C PRO A 125 11.72 14.07 -5.71
N PRO A 126 11.36 14.66 -6.86
CA PRO A 126 9.99 15.10 -7.13
C PRO A 126 8.95 13.98 -6.98
N VAL A 127 9.36 12.74 -7.29
CA VAL A 127 8.58 11.52 -7.09
C VAL A 127 9.48 10.46 -6.47
N ALA A 128 9.15 10.01 -5.25
CA ALA A 128 9.78 8.90 -4.56
C ALA A 128 9.15 7.57 -4.98
N PHE A 129 9.97 6.62 -5.44
CA PHE A 129 9.53 5.32 -5.91
C PHE A 129 9.51 4.33 -4.77
N VAL A 130 8.31 3.89 -4.38
CA VAL A 130 8.15 2.79 -3.43
C VAL A 130 8.69 1.52 -4.09
N SER A 131 9.73 0.95 -3.50
CA SER A 131 10.40 -0.26 -3.99
C SER A 131 9.98 -1.51 -3.22
N SER A 132 9.54 -1.33 -1.97
CA SER A 132 9.18 -2.44 -1.10
C SER A 132 8.17 -2.01 -0.04
N LEU A 133 7.12 -2.83 0.12
CA LEU A 133 6.13 -2.74 1.19
C LEU A 133 6.22 -4.01 2.04
N ARG A 134 6.59 -3.87 3.31
CA ARG A 134 6.79 -4.99 4.25
C ARG A 134 5.97 -4.81 5.52
N THR A 135 5.55 -5.92 6.10
CA THR A 135 4.87 -5.95 7.39
C THR A 135 5.61 -6.86 8.37
N GLY A 136 5.55 -6.58 9.67
CA GLY A 136 6.13 -7.44 10.70
C GLY A 136 5.39 -7.33 12.03
N ALA A 137 5.18 -8.46 12.70
CA ALA A 137 4.51 -8.50 13.99
C ALA A 137 5.48 -8.30 15.17
N HIS A 138 5.06 -7.56 16.19
CA HIS A 138 5.78 -7.44 17.47
C HIS A 138 4.81 -7.50 18.65
N ASP A 139 5.34 -7.61 19.87
CA ASP A 139 4.54 -7.88 21.06
C ASP A 139 3.48 -6.79 21.35
N THR A 140 3.83 -5.52 21.17
CA THR A 140 2.97 -4.38 21.52
C THR A 140 2.56 -3.51 20.32
N TYR A 141 3.12 -3.79 19.15
CA TYR A 141 2.83 -3.09 17.91
C TYR A 141 3.10 -3.99 16.71
N ASP A 142 2.39 -3.76 15.61
CA ASP A 142 2.77 -4.32 14.32
C ASP A 142 3.30 -3.20 13.43
N ARG A 143 4.22 -3.53 12.53
CA ARG A 143 4.96 -2.56 11.72
C ARG A 143 4.59 -2.69 10.26
N VAL A 144 4.45 -1.55 9.59
CA VAL A 144 4.52 -1.40 8.14
C VAL A 144 5.78 -0.62 7.80
N SER A 145 6.55 -1.09 6.83
CA SER A 145 7.69 -0.37 6.27
C SER A 145 7.47 -0.14 4.79
N VAL A 146 7.54 1.13 4.38
CA VAL A 146 7.53 1.56 2.99
C VAL A 146 8.94 2.00 2.64
N GLU A 147 9.63 1.24 1.80
CA GLU A 147 10.99 1.52 1.34
C GLU A 147 10.95 2.27 0.00
N PHE A 148 11.86 3.22 -0.18
CA PHE A 148 11.98 4.03 -1.38
C PHE A 148 13.34 3.83 -2.06
N SER A 149 13.36 3.64 -3.38
CA SER A 149 14.61 3.32 -4.12
C SER A 149 15.40 4.53 -4.60
N ASN A 150 14.80 5.72 -4.66
CA ASN A 150 15.41 6.92 -5.26
C ASN A 150 15.40 8.15 -4.33
N GLY A 151 15.09 7.96 -3.05
CA GLY A 151 15.05 9.01 -2.03
C GLY A 151 13.72 9.07 -1.27
N MET A 152 13.65 9.97 -0.29
CA MET A 152 12.48 10.11 0.60
C MET A 152 11.37 10.94 -0.05
N PRO A 153 10.08 10.67 0.25
CA PRO A 153 8.97 11.51 -0.18
C PRO A 153 9.01 12.89 0.50
N HIS A 154 8.34 13.87 -0.10
CA HIS A 154 8.27 15.24 0.41
C HIS A 154 7.43 15.35 1.68
N ASP A 155 6.26 14.71 1.67
CA ASP A 155 5.24 14.83 2.70
C ASP A 155 4.48 13.50 2.85
N VAL A 156 4.16 13.18 4.10
CA VAL A 156 3.37 12.02 4.47
C VAL A 156 2.32 12.45 5.50
N GLN A 157 1.05 12.25 5.19
CA GLN A 157 -0.03 12.48 6.14
C GLN A 157 -0.59 11.15 6.62
N ILE A 158 -0.75 10.99 7.92
CA ILE A 158 -1.35 9.78 8.51
C ILE A 158 -2.53 10.17 9.36
N SER A 159 -3.67 9.53 9.15
CA SER A 159 -4.91 9.80 9.88
C SER A 159 -5.59 8.52 10.35
N THR A 160 -6.20 8.57 11.54
CA THR A 160 -6.94 7.43 12.11
C THR A 160 -8.43 7.51 11.77
N ARG A 161 -9.08 6.36 11.60
CA ARG A 161 -10.50 6.22 11.32
C ARG A 161 -11.17 5.29 12.32
N GLY A 162 -12.44 5.58 12.61
CA GLY A 162 -13.26 4.81 13.55
C GLY A 162 -13.70 3.44 13.01
N ASP A 163 -13.61 3.24 11.69
CA ASP A 163 -13.96 2.05 10.93
C ASP A 163 -12.85 1.69 9.93
N THR A 164 -13.04 0.64 9.12
CA THR A 164 -12.08 0.16 8.12
C THR A 164 -12.54 0.38 6.67
N THR A 165 -13.50 1.28 6.43
CA THR A 165 -13.99 1.56 5.08
C THR A 165 -13.39 2.85 4.56
N PHE A 166 -12.73 2.75 3.41
CA PHE A 166 -12.08 3.86 2.73
C PHE A 166 -12.67 4.05 1.34
N THR A 167 -12.49 5.23 0.77
CA THR A 167 -12.81 5.50 -0.63
C THR A 167 -11.55 5.31 -1.46
N GLN A 168 -11.61 4.48 -2.49
CA GLN A 168 -10.52 4.32 -3.46
C GLN A 168 -10.52 5.48 -4.45
N SER A 169 -9.33 5.98 -4.77
CA SER A 169 -9.12 6.99 -5.81
C SER A 169 -8.36 6.36 -6.99
N PRO A 170 -8.69 6.72 -8.25
CA PRO A 170 -9.70 7.70 -8.68
C PRO A 170 -11.12 7.12 -8.81
N SER A 171 -11.32 5.82 -8.55
CA SER A 171 -12.61 5.14 -8.85
C SER A 171 -13.82 5.63 -8.05
N GLY A 172 -13.61 6.21 -6.87
CA GLY A 172 -14.65 6.60 -5.93
C GLY A 172 -15.35 5.42 -5.22
N MET A 173 -14.92 4.18 -5.47
CA MET A 173 -15.55 2.99 -4.88
C MET A 173 -15.11 2.79 -3.42
N ALA A 174 -15.99 2.20 -2.60
CA ALA A 174 -15.65 1.82 -1.24
C ALA A 174 -14.73 0.59 -1.22
N ALA A 175 -13.71 0.62 -0.38
CA ALA A 175 -12.88 -0.52 0.00
C ALA A 175 -12.93 -0.71 1.52
N THR A 176 -13.49 -1.83 1.95
CA THR A 176 -13.52 -2.22 3.37
C THR A 176 -12.39 -3.21 3.64
N LEU A 177 -11.48 -2.82 4.52
CA LEU A 177 -10.35 -3.65 4.97
C LEU A 177 -10.76 -4.50 6.17
N LYS A 178 -10.02 -5.59 6.40
CA LYS A 178 -10.08 -6.34 7.66
C LYS A 178 -9.65 -5.48 8.84
N GLY A 179 -10.09 -5.85 10.03
CA GLY A 179 -9.80 -5.12 11.26
C GLY A 179 -11.03 -4.39 11.80
N ARG A 180 -10.79 -3.50 12.77
CA ARG A 180 -11.83 -2.77 13.51
C ARG A 180 -11.66 -1.26 13.44
N LYS A 181 -10.42 -0.80 13.21
CA LYS A 181 -10.03 0.60 13.07
C LYS A 181 -9.18 0.76 11.82
N GLY A 182 -9.27 1.93 11.22
CA GLY A 182 -8.53 2.26 10.01
C GLY A 182 -7.41 3.25 10.30
N VAL A 183 -6.29 3.11 9.59
CA VAL A 183 -5.28 4.17 9.47
C VAL A 183 -5.08 4.45 7.99
N LEU A 184 -5.28 5.69 7.56
CA LEU A 184 -5.02 6.13 6.19
C LEU A 184 -3.65 6.81 6.15
N VAL A 185 -2.78 6.31 5.29
CA VAL A 185 -1.46 6.87 5.00
C VAL A 185 -1.52 7.46 3.60
N VAL A 186 -1.22 8.75 3.47
CA VAL A 186 -1.15 9.48 2.20
C VAL A 186 0.30 9.93 2.02
N ILE A 187 0.92 9.55 0.91
CA ILE A 187 2.32 9.86 0.60
C ILE A 187 2.33 10.72 -0.66
N HIS A 188 2.63 12.01 -0.52
CA HIS A 188 2.68 12.96 -1.64
C HIS A 188 4.05 12.97 -2.29
N GLY A 189 4.06 13.17 -3.61
CA GLY A 189 5.26 13.06 -4.42
C GLY A 189 5.81 11.63 -4.40
N SER A 190 4.94 10.63 -4.56
CA SER A 190 5.34 9.23 -4.61
C SER A 190 4.62 8.43 -5.67
N ASP A 191 5.23 7.32 -6.04
CA ASP A 191 4.74 6.36 -7.02
C ASP A 191 5.00 4.96 -6.47
N LEU A 192 4.01 4.09 -6.58
CA LEU A 192 4.14 2.70 -6.16
C LEU A 192 4.27 1.73 -7.35
N HIS A 193 3.65 2.00 -8.50
CA HIS A 193 3.61 1.10 -9.65
C HIS A 193 4.92 1.00 -10.46
N SER A 194 5.85 1.95 -10.34
CA SER A 194 7.06 2.01 -11.15
C SER A 194 8.18 1.08 -10.66
N ALA A 195 8.27 0.85 -9.34
CA ALA A 195 9.36 0.06 -8.74
C ALA A 195 8.88 -1.10 -7.86
N TYR A 196 7.63 -1.09 -7.37
CA TYR A 196 7.10 -2.18 -6.56
C TYR A 196 6.30 -3.17 -7.39
N ASN A 197 6.68 -4.45 -7.31
CA ASN A 197 6.01 -5.56 -8.00
C ASN A 197 5.31 -6.54 -7.03
N GLY A 198 5.17 -6.17 -5.75
CA GLY A 198 4.56 -7.02 -4.73
C GLY A 198 3.05 -6.86 -4.63
N SER A 199 2.45 -7.46 -3.60
CA SER A 199 1.01 -7.41 -3.40
C SER A 199 0.54 -6.02 -2.98
N LEU A 200 -0.55 -5.56 -3.60
CA LEU A 200 -1.22 -4.30 -3.29
C LEU A 200 -2.31 -4.47 -2.21
N ASP A 201 -2.54 -5.71 -1.78
CA ASP A 201 -3.49 -6.11 -0.75
C ASP A 201 -2.83 -7.22 0.08
N ILE A 202 -2.40 -6.88 1.28
CA ILE A 202 -1.61 -7.73 2.18
C ILE A 202 -2.44 -8.01 3.43
N VAL A 203 -3.11 -9.14 3.45
CA VAL A 203 -3.70 -9.69 4.68
C VAL A 203 -2.60 -10.41 5.47
N THR A 204 -2.36 -9.97 6.70
CA THR A 204 -1.17 -10.38 7.48
C THR A 204 -1.41 -11.59 8.38
N GLY A 205 -2.61 -11.73 8.94
CA GLY A 205 -2.89 -12.66 10.04
C GLY A 205 -2.24 -12.29 11.38
N TYR A 206 -1.71 -11.07 11.53
CA TYR A 206 -1.08 -10.62 12.77
C TYR A 206 -2.11 -10.20 13.82
N PRO A 207 -1.74 -10.14 15.12
CA PRO A 207 -2.67 -9.77 16.18
C PRO A 207 -3.18 -8.33 16.06
N ILE A 208 -2.36 -7.38 15.58
CA ILE A 208 -2.67 -5.94 15.64
C ILE A 208 -2.98 -5.38 14.24
N LEU A 209 -2.09 -5.54 13.27
CA LEU A 209 -2.28 -5.14 11.89
C LEU A 209 -2.97 -6.29 11.15
N ALA A 210 -4.19 -6.09 10.65
CA ALA A 210 -4.96 -7.13 9.96
C ALA A 210 -4.75 -7.11 8.43
N GLU A 211 -4.61 -5.93 7.84
CA GLU A 211 -4.50 -5.75 6.40
C GLU A 211 -3.76 -4.45 6.05
N VAL A 212 -3.01 -4.46 4.95
CA VAL A 212 -2.46 -3.27 4.28
C VAL A 212 -2.93 -3.29 2.83
N LYS A 213 -3.61 -2.24 2.38
CA LYS A 213 -4.16 -2.17 1.03
C LYS A 213 -3.85 -0.85 0.36
N ARG A 214 -3.43 -0.89 -0.91
CA ARG A 214 -3.33 0.31 -1.74
C ARG A 214 -4.73 0.81 -2.10
N LEU A 215 -5.02 2.05 -1.74
CA LEU A 215 -6.26 2.76 -2.03
C LEU A 215 -6.12 3.71 -3.23
N GLU A 216 -4.92 4.21 -3.47
CA GLU A 216 -4.57 5.10 -4.58
C GLU A 216 -3.10 4.95 -4.95
N ASP A 217 -2.79 5.15 -6.22
CA ASP A 217 -1.45 5.36 -6.79
C ASP A 217 -1.68 6.10 -8.12
N PHE A 218 -1.86 7.42 -8.01
CA PHE A 218 -2.27 8.29 -9.12
C PHE A 218 -1.75 9.71 -8.89
N GLU A 219 -1.33 10.39 -9.98
CA GLU A 219 -0.86 11.79 -9.97
C GLU A 219 0.19 12.13 -8.89
N GLY A 220 1.07 11.18 -8.57
CA GLY A 220 2.12 11.37 -7.57
C GLY A 220 1.63 11.23 -6.12
N VAL A 221 0.46 10.64 -5.90
CA VAL A 221 -0.09 10.33 -4.58
C VAL A 221 -0.25 8.83 -4.44
N VAL A 222 0.34 8.26 -3.40
CA VAL A 222 0.09 6.88 -2.97
C VAL A 222 -0.72 6.92 -1.68
N GLN A 223 -1.85 6.22 -1.67
CA GLN A 223 -2.63 6.01 -0.44
C GLN A 223 -2.58 4.55 -0.03
N LEU A 224 -2.25 4.29 1.24
CA LEU A 224 -2.34 2.98 1.87
C LEU A 224 -3.37 3.03 2.99
N GLY A 225 -4.35 2.13 2.94
CA GLY A 225 -5.22 1.83 4.07
C GLY A 225 -4.61 0.73 4.93
N LEU A 226 -4.56 0.95 6.24
CA LEU A 226 -4.19 -0.07 7.23
C LEU A 226 -5.43 -0.45 8.02
N GLY A 227 -5.76 -1.73 7.98
CA GLY A 227 -6.78 -2.35 8.80
C GLY A 227 -6.19 -2.81 10.12
N VAL A 228 -6.72 -2.33 11.25
CA VAL A 228 -6.12 -2.51 12.58
C VAL A 228 -7.12 -3.13 13.55
N ASN A 229 -6.71 -4.19 14.26
CA ASN A 229 -7.44 -4.84 15.36
C ASN A 229 -7.17 -4.18 16.73
N GLY A 230 -6.05 -3.47 16.86
CA GLY A 230 -5.62 -2.74 18.06
C GLY A 230 -6.34 -1.41 18.30
N SER A 231 -5.67 -0.48 19.00
CA SER A 231 -6.26 0.81 19.37
C SER A 231 -6.51 1.75 18.18
N GLY A 232 -5.82 1.51 17.06
CA GLY A 232 -5.78 2.41 15.90
C GLY A 232 -4.79 3.57 16.06
N CYS A 233 -4.13 3.69 17.21
CA CYS A 233 -3.06 4.64 17.43
C CYS A 233 -1.79 4.15 16.74
N TYR A 234 -0.95 5.09 16.29
CA TYR A 234 0.25 4.79 15.53
C TYR A 234 1.40 5.71 15.93
N ARG A 235 2.62 5.34 15.56
CA ARG A 235 3.76 6.25 15.46
C ARG A 235 4.41 6.05 14.10
N ALA A 236 4.97 7.11 13.54
CA ALA A 236 5.70 7.01 12.29
C ALA A 236 7.01 7.80 12.35
N PHE A 237 8.00 7.31 11.63
CA PHE A 237 9.33 7.91 11.54
C PHE A 237 10.05 7.42 10.29
N PHE A 238 11.06 8.16 9.87
CA PHE A 238 11.88 7.81 8.73
C PHE A 238 13.20 7.19 9.18
N LEU A 239 13.70 6.23 8.42
CA LEU A 239 15.04 5.66 8.57
C LEU A 239 15.77 5.74 7.24
N THR A 240 17.08 5.98 7.27
CA THR A 240 17.94 5.94 6.08
C THR A 240 18.70 4.62 6.03
N ASN A 241 19.29 4.30 4.86
CA ASN A 241 20.09 3.09 4.61
C ASN A 241 19.33 1.75 4.88
N PRO A 242 18.37 1.35 4.05
CA PRO A 242 17.74 2.09 2.95
C PRO A 242 16.71 3.13 3.45
N ASP A 243 16.35 4.06 2.58
CA ASP A 243 15.34 5.09 2.83
C ASP A 243 13.96 4.46 3.00
N ARG A 244 13.37 4.63 4.18
CA ARG A 244 12.08 4.04 4.51
C ARG A 244 11.26 4.87 5.48
N LEU A 245 9.96 4.92 5.22
CA LEU A 245 8.94 5.31 6.18
C LEU A 245 8.53 4.07 6.98
N VAL A 246 8.64 4.18 8.30
CA VAL A 246 8.21 3.14 9.25
C VAL A 246 6.97 3.63 9.97
N ILE A 247 5.94 2.78 10.02
CA ILE A 247 4.68 3.03 10.72
C ILE A 247 4.43 1.86 11.66
N ASP A 248 4.40 2.13 12.96
CA ASP A 248 4.02 1.16 13.97
C ASP A 248 2.57 1.43 14.39
N VAL A 249 1.71 0.41 14.31
CA VAL A 249 0.34 0.46 14.82
C VAL A 249 0.26 -0.23 16.17
N GLN A 250 -0.33 0.44 17.15
CA GLN A 250 -0.34 0.01 18.54
C GLN A 250 -1.39 -1.07 18.80
N GLY A 251 -1.04 -2.03 19.65
CA GLY A 251 -1.97 -3.02 20.18
C GLY A 251 -3.12 -2.39 20.98
N ALA A 252 -4.15 -3.20 21.27
CA ALA A 252 -5.15 -2.82 22.26
C ALA A 252 -4.51 -2.93 23.65
N GLY A 253 -4.50 -1.84 24.41
CA GLY A 253 -4.02 -1.81 25.80
C GLY A 253 -4.93 -2.53 26.78
#